data_AF-A0A7U1E1C4-F1
#
_entry.id   AF-A0A7U1E1C4-F1
#
_cell.length_a   1.000
_cell.length_b   1.000
_cell.length_c   1.000
_cell.angle_alpha   90.00
_cell.angle_beta   90.00
_cell.angle_gamma   90.00
#
_symmetry.space_group_name_H-M   'P 1'
#
loop_
_entity.id
_entity.type
_entity.pdbx_description
1 polymer ?
#
loop_
_entity_poly.entity_id
_entity_poly.type
_entity_poly.pdbx_seq_one_letter_code
_entity_poly.pdbx_strand_id
1 'polypeptide(L)'
;MSDSVLCERVYLGAQVRTSNHRLDDDDIYVRTEKGSINTGCKKLGCYIGKRSKLGVQVIVLPGRQIKEDTIIGPKIIIERNLDKGKYILKQEVLHDKGK
;
A
#
# COMPACT_ATOMS: atom_id res chain seq x y z
N MET A 1 0.95 2.70 -12.20
CA MET A 1 -0.06 2.06 -11.34
C MET A 1 -1.00 1.31 -12.28
N SER A 2 -1.17 0.00 -12.10
CA SER A 2 -1.94 -0.86 -13.01
C SER A 2 -2.72 -1.88 -12.16
N ASP A 3 -3.85 -2.36 -12.67
CA ASP A 3 -4.74 -3.32 -12.00
C ASP A 3 -5.18 -2.89 -10.59
N SER A 4 -5.27 -1.58 -10.36
CA SER A 4 -5.63 -0.98 -9.07
C SER A 4 -6.90 -0.14 -9.18
N VAL A 5 -7.67 -0.10 -8.10
CA VAL A 5 -8.83 0.76 -7.94
C VAL A 5 -8.48 1.90 -6.98
N LEU A 6 -8.65 3.13 -7.44
CA LEU A 6 -8.56 4.33 -6.60
C LEU A 6 -9.91 4.99 -6.49
N CYS A 7 -10.35 5.21 -5.27
CA CYS A 7 -11.57 5.96 -4.99
C CYS A 7 -11.36 7.48 -5.11
N GLU A 8 -12.47 8.21 -4.99
CA GLU A 8 -12.50 9.67 -5.08
C GLU A 8 -11.53 10.34 -4.08
N ARG A 9 -10.85 11.40 -4.54
CA ARG A 9 -9.98 12.26 -3.71
C ARG A 9 -8.81 11.54 -3.04
N VAL A 10 -8.32 10.44 -3.61
CA VAL A 10 -7.04 9.84 -3.19
C VAL A 10 -5.89 10.79 -3.56
N TYR A 11 -4.98 11.02 -2.62
CA TYR A 11 -3.73 11.73 -2.86
C TYR A 11 -2.57 10.74 -2.88
N LEU A 12 -1.77 10.77 -3.95
CA LEU A 12 -0.54 10.00 -4.08
C LEU A 12 0.65 10.95 -4.10
N GLY A 13 1.53 10.84 -3.11
CA GLY A 13 2.81 11.53 -3.11
C GLY A 13 3.71 11.08 -4.26
N ALA A 14 4.79 11.82 -4.48
CA ALA A 14 5.77 11.46 -5.50
C ALA A 14 6.28 10.02 -5.29
N GLN A 15 6.45 9.28 -6.39
CA GLN A 15 6.99 7.92 -6.37
C GLN A 15 6.19 6.90 -5.54
N VAL A 16 4.90 7.13 -5.29
CA VAL A 16 4.03 6.04 -4.83
C VAL A 16 3.98 4.96 -5.91
N ARG A 17 4.23 3.71 -5.52
CA ARG A 17 4.19 2.56 -6.43
C ARG A 17 3.24 1.49 -5.91
N THR A 18 2.57 0.82 -6.83
CA THR A 18 1.81 -0.39 -6.58
C THR A 18 2.49 -1.52 -7.32
N SER A 19 2.68 -2.67 -6.66
CA SER A 19 2.94 -3.92 -7.37
C SER A 19 1.62 -4.59 -7.67
N ASN A 20 1.51 -5.19 -8.84
CA ASN A 20 0.38 -5.99 -9.27
C ASN A 20 0.76 -7.45 -9.54
N HIS A 21 2.00 -7.86 -9.29
CA HIS A 21 2.48 -9.20 -9.61
C HIS A 21 3.28 -9.76 -8.42
N ARG A 22 3.14 -11.06 -8.16
CA ARG A 22 3.92 -11.78 -7.15
C ARG A 22 5.16 -12.41 -7.78
N LEU A 23 6.25 -12.51 -7.03
CA LEU A 23 7.48 -13.08 -7.59
C LEU A 23 7.44 -14.62 -7.72
N ASP A 24 6.45 -15.27 -7.10
CA ASP A 24 6.24 -16.72 -7.13
C ASP A 24 5.26 -17.16 -8.23
N ASP A 25 4.80 -16.24 -9.09
CA ASP A 25 3.80 -16.49 -10.14
C ASP A 25 2.46 -17.07 -9.64
N ASP A 26 2.21 -17.09 -8.32
CA ASP A 26 0.98 -17.62 -7.75
C ASP A 26 -0.18 -16.62 -7.88
N ASP A 27 -1.40 -17.08 -7.66
CA ASP A 27 -2.57 -16.22 -7.67
C ASP A 27 -2.50 -15.17 -6.55
N ILE A 28 -3.05 -13.99 -6.85
CA ILE A 28 -3.11 -12.91 -5.87
C ILE A 28 -4.34 -13.11 -4.99
N TYR A 29 -4.13 -12.98 -3.68
CA TYR A 29 -5.18 -13.10 -2.69
C TYR A 29 -5.57 -11.73 -2.14
N VAL A 30 -6.88 -11.53 -1.95
CA VAL A 30 -7.44 -10.36 -1.30
C VAL A 30 -7.97 -10.74 0.07
N ARG A 31 -7.52 -10.04 1.11
CA ARG A 31 -8.01 -10.23 2.49
C ARG A 31 -9.31 -9.44 2.68
N THR A 32 -10.36 -10.11 3.13
CA THR A 32 -11.65 -9.53 3.52
C THR A 32 -11.94 -9.84 4.99
N GLU A 33 -13.01 -9.26 5.53
CA GLU A 33 -13.49 -9.59 6.90
C GLU A 33 -13.86 -11.07 7.04
N LYS A 34 -14.28 -11.72 5.94
CA LYS A 34 -14.65 -13.14 5.90
C LYS A 34 -13.44 -14.07 5.70
N GLY A 35 -12.23 -13.53 5.57
CA GLY A 35 -11.02 -14.29 5.32
C GLY A 35 -10.34 -13.93 4.01
N SER A 36 -9.39 -14.77 3.58
CA SER A 36 -8.62 -14.60 2.35
C SER A 36 -9.36 -15.20 1.16
N ILE A 37 -9.51 -14.43 0.08
CA ILE A 37 -10.14 -14.87 -1.16
C ILE A 37 -9.04 -15.03 -2.21
N ASN A 38 -8.93 -16.23 -2.81
CA ASN A 38 -8.16 -16.40 -4.04
C ASN A 38 -8.91 -15.68 -5.18
N THR A 39 -8.25 -14.74 -5.86
CA THR A 39 -8.87 -14.01 -6.97
C THR A 39 -8.78 -14.75 -8.31
N GLY A 40 -7.92 -15.77 -8.42
CA GLY A 40 -7.57 -16.42 -9.69
C GLY A 40 -6.76 -15.52 -10.64
N CYS A 41 -6.40 -14.31 -10.21
CA CYS A 41 -5.66 -13.35 -11.02
C CYS A 41 -4.16 -13.47 -10.78
N LYS A 42 -3.37 -13.59 -11.86
CA LYS A 42 -1.91 -13.42 -11.84
C LYS A 42 -1.46 -11.97 -11.71
N LYS A 43 -2.33 -11.03 -12.10
CA LYS A 43 -2.11 -9.59 -11.97
C LYS A 43 -3.27 -8.90 -11.25
N LEU A 44 -2.97 -8.24 -10.14
CA LEU A 44 -3.91 -7.46 -9.33
C LEU A 44 -3.13 -6.52 -8.41
N GLY A 45 -3.34 -5.23 -8.58
CA GLY A 45 -2.72 -4.16 -7.80
C GLY A 45 -3.36 -4.02 -6.42
N CYS A 46 -3.99 -2.88 -6.17
CA CYS A 46 -4.56 -2.59 -4.85
C CYS A 46 -5.88 -1.84 -4.94
N TYR A 47 -6.62 -1.84 -3.83
CA TYR A 47 -7.76 -0.95 -3.61
C TYR A 47 -7.34 0.19 -2.66
N ILE A 48 -7.53 1.44 -3.06
CA ILE A 48 -7.25 2.61 -2.23
C ILE A 48 -8.55 3.38 -1.98
N GLY A 49 -9.00 3.35 -0.72
CA GLY A 49 -10.24 3.96 -0.27
C GLY A 49 -10.27 5.48 -0.40
N LYS A 50 -11.50 6.02 -0.39
CA LYS A 50 -11.79 7.44 -0.61
C LYS A 50 -11.04 8.34 0.39
N ARG A 51 -10.57 9.50 -0.08
CA ARG A 51 -9.87 10.53 0.71
C ARG A 51 -8.56 10.09 1.39
N SER A 52 -8.06 8.88 1.09
CA SER A 52 -6.80 8.40 1.62
C SER A 52 -5.60 9.15 1.01
N LYS A 53 -4.53 9.30 1.79
CA LYS A 53 -3.32 10.04 1.41
C LYS A 53 -2.10 9.16 1.63
N LEU A 54 -1.36 8.89 0.56
CA LEU A 54 -0.11 8.14 0.62
C LEU A 54 1.05 9.11 0.43
N GLY A 55 2.01 9.10 1.36
CA GLY A 55 3.21 9.92 1.32
C GLY A 55 4.18 9.52 0.20
N VAL A 56 5.25 10.32 0.04
CA VAL A 56 6.31 10.05 -0.94
C VAL A 56 6.92 8.66 -0.73
N GLN A 57 7.16 7.94 -1.83
CA GLN A 57 7.79 6.61 -1.83
C GLN A 57 7.04 5.53 -1.03
N VAL A 58 5.72 5.64 -0.86
CA VAL A 58 4.92 4.50 -0.35
C VAL A 58 4.83 3.41 -1.42
N ILE A 59 5.00 2.15 -1.00
CA ILE A 59 4.83 0.97 -1.85
C ILE A 59 3.64 0.16 -1.35
N VAL A 60 2.74 -0.21 -2.26
CA VAL A 60 1.60 -1.09 -1.95
C VAL A 60 1.78 -2.43 -2.67
N LEU A 61 1.79 -3.53 -1.91
CA LEU A 61 1.93 -4.88 -2.47
C LEU A 61 0.62 -5.39 -3.12
N PRO A 62 0.68 -6.48 -3.91
CA PRO A 62 -0.49 -7.01 -4.62
C PRO A 62 -1.64 -7.42 -3.69
N GLY A 63 -2.87 -7.19 -4.13
CA GLY A 63 -4.11 -7.56 -3.43
C GLY A 63 -4.35 -6.83 -2.11
N ARG A 64 -3.64 -5.72 -1.83
CA ARG A 64 -3.82 -4.94 -0.59
C ARG A 64 -4.95 -3.93 -0.71
N GLN A 65 -5.58 -3.66 0.43
CA GLN A 65 -6.66 -2.69 0.56
C GLN A 65 -6.30 -1.64 1.60
N ILE A 66 -6.42 -0.36 1.22
CA ILE A 66 -6.26 0.79 2.10
C ILE A 66 -7.66 1.31 2.41
N LYS A 67 -8.04 1.32 3.70
CA LYS A 67 -9.34 1.86 4.14
C LYS A 67 -9.44 3.36 3.81
N GLU A 68 -10.67 3.85 3.65
CA GLU A 68 -10.95 5.27 3.45
C GLU A 68 -10.42 6.15 4.60
N ASP A 69 -10.12 7.41 4.27
CA ASP A 69 -9.54 8.43 5.17
C ASP A 69 -8.22 8.00 5.84
N THR A 70 -7.52 7.00 5.30
CA THR A 70 -6.25 6.53 5.85
C THR A 70 -5.10 7.40 5.36
N ILE A 71 -4.18 7.75 6.27
CA ILE A 71 -2.96 8.48 5.94
C ILE A 71 -1.77 7.55 6.14
N ILE A 72 -1.05 7.28 5.06
CA ILE A 72 0.21 6.53 5.08
C ILE A 72 1.35 7.54 4.92
N GLY A 73 2.22 7.62 5.92
CA GLY A 73 3.43 8.44 5.89
C GLY A 73 4.44 7.99 4.83
N PRO A 74 5.47 8.80 4.55
CA PRO A 74 6.49 8.48 3.56
C PRO A 74 7.19 7.13 3.80
N LYS A 75 7.64 6.50 2.70
CA LYS A 75 8.52 5.32 2.72
C LYS A 75 7.95 4.04 3.37
N ILE A 76 6.65 3.99 3.65
CA ILE A 76 6.01 2.78 4.19
C ILE A 76 5.75 1.76 3.06
N ILE A 77 6.03 0.48 3.34
CA ILE A 77 5.61 -0.65 2.50
C ILE A 77 4.36 -1.29 3.11
N ILE A 78 3.28 -1.36 2.33
CA ILE A 78 2.01 -1.97 2.73
C ILE A 78 2.00 -3.44 2.30
N GLU A 79 2.39 -4.32 3.21
CA GLU A 79 2.42 -5.78 3.02
C GLU A 79 1.14 -6.49 3.47
N ARG A 80 0.32 -5.83 4.29
CA ARG A 80 -0.94 -6.32 4.82
C ARG A 80 -1.97 -5.19 4.91
N ASN A 81 -3.25 -5.55 4.92
CA ASN A 81 -4.30 -4.57 5.15
C ASN A 81 -4.14 -4.02 6.56
N LEU A 82 -4.23 -2.69 6.67
CA LEU A 82 -4.18 -1.98 7.93
C LEU A 82 -5.58 -1.46 8.27
N ASP A 83 -5.82 -1.22 9.55
CA ASP A 83 -7.02 -0.51 9.97
C ASP A 83 -7.00 0.96 9.51
N LYS A 84 -8.15 1.61 9.66
CA LYS A 84 -8.27 3.03 9.34
C LYS A 84 -7.42 3.80 10.33
N GLY A 85 -6.55 4.67 9.86
CA GLY A 85 -5.70 5.45 10.75
C GLY A 85 -4.63 6.28 10.05
N LYS A 86 -3.71 6.78 10.86
CA LYS A 86 -2.52 7.50 10.41
C LYS A 86 -1.29 6.71 10.81
N TYR A 87 -0.53 6.28 9.81
CA TYR A 87 0.67 5.48 9.98
C TYR A 87 1.89 6.32 9.64
N ILE A 88 2.89 6.33 10.52
CA ILE A 88 4.14 7.05 10.31
C ILE A 88 5.31 6.13 10.69
N LEU A 89 6.44 6.26 10.00
CA LEU A 89 7.67 5.63 10.42
C LEU A 89 8.37 6.55 11.42
N LYS A 90 8.82 5.98 12.54
CA LYS A 90 9.82 6.64 13.37
C LYS A 90 11.15 6.51 12.65
N GLN A 91 11.73 7.64 12.25
CA GLN A 91 13.06 7.69 11.65
C GLN A 91 14.01 8.41 12.61
N GLU A 92 15.17 7.80 12.85
CA GLU A 92 16.28 8.44 13.54
C GLU A 92 17.34 8.81 12.49
N VAL A 93 17.83 10.04 12.55
CA VAL A 93 18.87 10.55 11.66
C VAL A 93 20.06 10.87 12.53
N LEU A 94 21.11 10.07 12.41
CA LEU A 94 22.35 10.23 13.15
C LEU A 94 23.30 11.10 12.33
N HIS A 95 23.89 12.10 12.98
CA HIS A 95 25.00 12.85 12.42
C HIS A 95 26.29 12.12 12.79
N ASP A 96 26.82 11.33 11.84
CA ASP A 96 28.17 10.77 11.98
C ASP A 96 29.19 11.90 11.76
N LYS A 97 30.00 12.17 12.79
CA LYS A 97 31.07 13.17 12.72
C LYS A 97 32.39 12.59 12.22
N GLY A 98 32.46 11.28 11.94
CA GLY A 98 33.71 10.60 11.63
C GLY A 98 34.72 10.68 12.78
N LYS A 99 35.79 9.89 12.70
CA LYS A 99 37.03 10.19 13.43
C LYS A 99 37.92 11.07 12.56
#